data_AF-A0A0N0A586-F1
#
_entry.id   AF-A0A0N0A586-F1
#
_cell.length_a   1.000
_cell.length_b   1.000
_cell.length_c   1.000
_cell.angle_alpha   90.00
_cell.angle_beta   90.00
_cell.angle_gamma   90.00
#
_symmetry.space_group_name_H-M   'P 1'
#
loop_
_entity.id
_entity.type
_entity.pdbx_description
1 polymer ?
#
loop_
_entity_poly.entity_id
_entity_poly.type
_entity_poly.pdbx_seq_one_letter_code
_entity_poly.pdbx_strand_id
1 'polypeptide(L)'
;MLWLFSQMFALCLVSFAAGSLLTWLAARRRGHAESPKTRLALPAPRTAPEKPIVRQQVVEVPEEPVVTVPAEQESLPVKGNSRTMVYHTPQSPYYRRMKGDVTFTSETDALKAGFRMWTTKARVKV
;
A
#
# COMPACT_ATOMS: atom_id res chain seq x y z
N MET A 1 46.63 37.65 -5.60
CA MET A 1 45.42 37.56 -4.75
C MET A 1 44.45 36.46 -5.20
N LEU A 2 44.07 36.36 -6.48
CA LEU A 2 43.13 35.33 -6.99
C LEU A 2 43.60 33.86 -6.88
N TRP A 3 44.90 33.63 -6.75
CA TRP A 3 45.49 32.27 -6.69
C TRP A 3 45.07 31.49 -5.43
N LEU A 4 45.09 32.15 -4.26
CA LEU A 4 44.63 31.55 -3.00
C LEU A 4 43.12 31.28 -3.01
N PHE A 5 42.32 32.18 -3.61
CA PHE A 5 40.87 31.98 -3.75
C PHE A 5 40.53 30.78 -4.62
N SER A 6 41.25 30.59 -5.73
CA SER A 6 41.09 29.41 -6.59
C SER A 6 41.42 28.12 -5.84
N GLN A 7 42.50 28.11 -5.06
CA GLN A 7 42.88 26.95 -4.24
C GLN A 7 41.83 26.63 -3.17
N MET A 8 41.31 27.63 -2.47
CA MET A 8 40.27 27.43 -1.45
C MET A 8 38.97 26.94 -2.08
N PHE A 9 38.58 27.47 -3.24
CA PHE A 9 37.41 27.03 -3.99
C PHE A 9 37.55 25.58 -4.49
N ALA A 10 38.73 25.22 -5.02
CA ALA A 10 39.03 23.85 -5.45
C ALA A 10 38.94 22.86 -4.29
N LEU A 11 39.50 23.19 -3.12
CA LEU A 11 39.41 22.35 -1.92
C LEU A 11 37.96 22.20 -1.42
N CYS A 12 37.16 23.26 -1.47
CA CYS A 12 35.74 23.21 -1.14
C CYS A 12 34.97 22.30 -2.10
N LEU A 13 35.17 22.44 -3.41
CA LEU A 13 34.50 21.60 -4.40
C LEU A 13 34.84 20.12 -4.24
N VAL A 14 36.13 19.80 -4.02
CA VAL A 14 36.58 18.42 -3.80
C VAL A 14 35.95 17.83 -2.54
N SER A 15 35.94 18.57 -1.43
CA SER A 15 35.34 18.11 -0.17
C SER A 15 33.83 17.89 -0.30
N PHE A 16 33.13 18.78 -1.01
CA PHE A 16 31.71 18.66 -1.29
C PHE A 16 31.40 17.46 -2.20
N ALA A 17 32.19 17.25 -3.24
CA ALA A 17 32.08 16.09 -4.12
C ALA A 17 32.31 14.77 -3.36
N ALA A 18 33.31 14.73 -2.48
CA ALA A 18 33.58 13.56 -1.64
C ALA A 18 32.41 13.27 -0.67
N GLY A 19 31.88 14.30 0.00
CA GLY A 19 30.74 14.16 0.91
C GLY A 19 29.45 13.72 0.22
N SER A 20 29.15 14.31 -0.94
CA SER A 20 27.98 13.90 -1.76
C SER A 20 28.14 12.48 -2.28
N LEU A 21 29.33 12.07 -2.74
CA LEU A 21 29.61 10.72 -3.19
C LEU A 21 29.49 9.70 -2.05
N LEU A 22 29.99 10.02 -0.85
CA LEU A 22 29.86 9.14 0.32
C LEU A 22 28.40 8.97 0.73
N THR A 23 27.63 10.06 0.73
CA THR A 23 26.18 10.05 1.00
C THR A 23 25.44 9.21 -0.05
N TRP A 24 25.77 9.39 -1.32
CA TRP A 24 25.18 8.63 -2.41
C TRP A 24 25.53 7.13 -2.33
N LEU A 25 26.78 6.78 -2.02
CA LEU A 25 27.21 5.39 -1.82
C LEU A 25 26.48 4.75 -0.62
N ALA A 26 26.29 5.49 0.47
CA ALA A 26 25.53 5.02 1.63
C ALA A 26 24.04 4.81 1.28
N ALA A 27 23.42 5.72 0.54
CA ALA A 27 22.05 5.58 0.06
C ALA A 27 21.91 4.41 -0.93
N ARG A 28 22.87 4.24 -1.84
CA ARG A 28 22.91 3.17 -2.85
C ARG A 28 23.05 1.79 -2.20
N ARG A 29 23.85 1.66 -1.14
CA ARG A 29 23.94 0.43 -0.33
C ARG A 29 22.61 0.07 0.32
N ARG A 30 21.84 1.05 0.79
CA ARG A 30 20.50 0.82 1.38
C ARG A 30 19.49 0.35 0.32
N GLY A 31 19.55 0.88 -0.89
CA GLY A 31 18.67 0.46 -1.99
C GLY A 31 18.90 -0.99 -2.46
N HIS A 32 20.09 -1.56 -2.25
CA HIS A 32 20.39 -2.95 -2.61
C HIS A 32 19.95 -3.98 -1.55
N ALA A 33 19.59 -3.52 -0.34
CA ALA A 33 19.12 -4.39 0.75
C ALA A 33 17.62 -4.71 0.67
N GLU A 34 16.88 -4.06 -0.22
CA GLU A 34 15.47 -4.37 -0.43
C GLU A 34 15.33 -5.27 -1.66
N SER A 35 15.60 -6.58 -1.48
CA SER A 35 15.17 -7.61 -2.43
C SER A 35 13.68 -7.86 -2.24
N PRO A 36 12.78 -7.42 -3.14
CA PRO A 36 11.36 -7.64 -3.01
C PRO A 36 11.02 -8.98 -3.68
N LYS A 37 11.63 -10.10 -3.25
CA LYS A 37 11.29 -11.42 -3.81
C LYS A 37 11.71 -12.67 -3.01
N THR A 38 11.72 -12.59 -1.68
CA THR A 38 11.83 -13.80 -0.83
C THR A 38 10.72 -13.87 0.22
N ARG A 39 9.53 -13.38 -0.12
CA ARG A 39 8.28 -13.56 0.65
C ARG A 39 7.19 -14.24 -0.19
N LEU A 40 7.59 -14.90 -1.29
CA LEU A 40 6.75 -15.75 -2.14
C LEU A 40 7.13 -17.24 -2.01
N ALA A 41 7.83 -17.62 -0.95
CA ALA A 41 7.80 -19.02 -0.52
C ALA A 41 6.47 -19.21 0.23
N LEU A 42 5.38 -19.33 -0.53
CA LEU A 42 4.17 -19.98 -0.03
C LEU A 42 4.60 -21.40 0.37
N PRO A 43 4.43 -21.84 1.63
CA PRO A 43 4.40 -23.27 1.90
C PRO A 43 3.23 -23.85 1.10
N ALA A 44 3.55 -24.86 0.29
CA ALA A 44 2.64 -25.59 -0.56
C ALA A 44 1.36 -26.04 0.20
N PRO A 45 0.23 -26.23 -0.51
CA PRO A 45 -1.09 -26.44 0.09
C PRO A 45 -1.08 -27.60 1.07
N ARG A 46 -1.25 -27.31 2.37
CA ARG A 46 -1.58 -28.34 3.35
C ARG A 46 -3.05 -28.67 3.18
N THR A 47 -3.31 -29.75 2.46
CA THR A 47 -4.46 -30.61 2.63
C THR A 47 -4.67 -30.90 4.12
N ALA A 48 -5.78 -30.43 4.68
CA ALA A 48 -6.33 -30.93 5.93
C ALA A 48 -7.87 -30.97 5.78
N PRO A 49 -8.48 -32.17 5.75
CA PRO A 49 -9.92 -32.38 5.59
C PRO A 49 -10.70 -32.20 6.91
N GLU A 50 -12.04 -32.19 6.79
CA GLU A 50 -13.08 -32.28 7.85
C GLU A 50 -13.25 -31.04 8.76
N LYS A 51 -14.32 -30.20 8.69
CA LYS A 51 -15.78 -30.42 8.98
C LYS A 51 -16.01 -31.16 10.33
N PRO A 52 -17.04 -30.85 11.16
CA PRO A 52 -18.40 -30.53 10.71
C PRO A 52 -19.32 -29.66 11.63
N ILE A 53 -20.54 -29.40 11.10
CA ILE A 53 -21.86 -29.17 11.76
C ILE A 53 -22.18 -27.76 12.29
N VAL A 54 -22.89 -26.91 11.53
CA VAL A 54 -24.31 -26.95 11.09
C VAL A 54 -25.27 -26.38 12.14
N ARG A 55 -25.83 -25.20 11.83
CA ARG A 55 -27.24 -24.92 12.11
C ARG A 55 -27.91 -24.60 10.79
N GLN A 56 -28.37 -25.67 10.18
CA GLN A 56 -29.18 -25.72 8.98
C GLN A 56 -30.48 -24.99 9.23
N GLN A 57 -30.91 -24.17 8.26
CA GLN A 57 -32.26 -24.27 7.73
C GLN A 57 -32.24 -23.81 6.29
N VAL A 58 -32.08 -24.80 5.41
CA VAL A 58 -32.63 -24.82 4.06
C VAL A 58 -34.13 -25.07 4.23
N VAL A 59 -34.98 -24.47 3.39
CA VAL A 59 -36.06 -25.13 2.63
C VAL A 59 -36.97 -24.11 1.93
N GLU A 60 -37.10 -24.32 0.62
CA GLU A 60 -38.21 -24.04 -0.32
C GLU A 60 -38.56 -22.62 -0.86
N VAL A 61 -38.44 -22.56 -2.20
CA VAL A 61 -38.93 -21.63 -3.24
C VAL A 61 -40.46 -21.82 -3.38
N PRO A 62 -41.33 -20.80 -3.58
CA PRO A 62 -41.35 -19.96 -4.80
C PRO A 62 -41.90 -18.52 -4.69
N GLU A 63 -41.68 -17.77 -5.80
CA GLU A 63 -42.44 -16.60 -6.29
C GLU A 63 -42.19 -15.17 -5.74
N GLU A 64 -41.63 -14.35 -6.65
CA GLU A 64 -41.88 -12.91 -6.89
C GLU A 64 -41.14 -11.84 -6.04
N PRO A 65 -40.79 -10.69 -6.67
CA PRO A 65 -39.43 -10.15 -6.64
C PRO A 65 -39.22 -9.07 -5.57
N VAL A 66 -38.39 -9.35 -4.59
CA VAL A 66 -37.92 -8.31 -3.65
C VAL A 66 -36.43 -8.07 -3.86
N VAL A 67 -36.19 -7.11 -4.75
CA VAL A 67 -35.03 -6.24 -4.78
C VAL A 67 -34.60 -5.91 -3.36
N THR A 68 -33.57 -6.60 -2.87
CA THR A 68 -32.78 -6.15 -1.73
C THR A 68 -31.42 -5.77 -2.27
N VAL A 69 -31.37 -4.57 -2.86
CA VAL A 69 -30.13 -3.82 -3.07
C VAL A 69 -29.41 -3.85 -1.73
N PRO A 70 -28.20 -4.43 -1.62
CA PRO A 70 -27.45 -4.41 -0.38
C PRO A 70 -27.31 -2.95 0.03
N ALA A 71 -27.79 -2.69 1.24
CA ALA A 71 -27.80 -1.43 1.95
C ALA A 71 -26.90 -0.36 1.32
N GLU A 72 -27.56 0.72 0.94
CA GLU A 72 -27.04 2.05 0.68
C GLU A 72 -26.02 2.44 1.77
N GLN A 73 -24.80 1.93 1.65
CA GLN A 73 -23.64 2.41 2.39
C GLN A 73 -23.42 3.80 1.82
N GLU A 74 -23.94 4.83 2.50
CA GLU A 74 -23.70 6.24 2.21
C GLU A 74 -22.33 6.38 1.55
N SER A 75 -22.32 6.59 0.23
CA SER A 75 -21.15 6.38 -0.62
C SER A 75 -20.19 7.55 -0.43
N LEU A 76 -19.64 7.66 0.77
CA LEU A 76 -18.59 8.60 1.09
C LEU A 76 -17.42 8.26 0.15
N PRO A 77 -16.90 9.24 -0.58
CA PRO A 77 -15.96 9.01 -1.66
C PRO A 77 -14.72 8.28 -1.16
N VAL A 78 -14.39 7.15 -1.78
CA VAL A 78 -13.18 6.39 -1.50
C VAL A 78 -11.98 7.24 -1.87
N LYS A 79 -11.10 7.52 -0.91
CA LYS A 79 -9.92 8.37 -1.15
C LYS A 79 -8.78 7.52 -1.65
N GLY A 80 -8.17 7.93 -2.77
CA GLY A 80 -6.99 7.31 -3.36
C GLY A 80 -5.80 8.25 -3.33
N ASN A 81 -4.62 7.69 -3.06
CA ASN A 81 -3.34 8.38 -3.27
C ASN A 81 -2.74 7.89 -4.59
N SER A 82 -2.63 8.76 -5.58
CA SER A 82 -2.14 8.42 -6.94
C SER A 82 -0.67 7.99 -6.93
N ARG A 83 0.14 8.53 -6.00
CA ARG A 83 1.56 8.20 -5.87
C ARG A 83 1.81 6.80 -5.31
N THR A 84 0.97 6.33 -4.38
CA THR A 84 1.13 5.00 -3.78
C THR A 84 0.18 3.95 -4.35
N MET A 85 -0.78 4.35 -5.19
CA MET A 85 -1.88 3.53 -5.68
C MET A 85 -2.62 2.81 -4.55
N VAL A 86 -2.78 3.46 -3.39
CA VAL A 86 -3.52 2.93 -2.25
C VAL A 86 -4.79 3.72 -2.05
N TYR A 87 -5.91 3.01 -1.91
CA TYR A 87 -7.18 3.61 -1.56
C TYR A 87 -7.58 3.31 -0.10
N HIS A 88 -8.32 4.26 0.47
CA HIS A 88 -8.85 4.22 1.82
C HIS A 88 -10.36 4.36 1.76
N THR A 89 -11.03 3.42 2.40
CA THR A 89 -12.49 3.44 2.60
C THR A 89 -12.81 4.21 3.87
N PRO A 90 -14.06 4.73 4.02
CA PRO A 90 -14.51 5.41 5.23
C PRO A 90 -14.33 4.57 6.51
N GLN A 91 -14.35 3.25 6.37
CA GLN A 91 -14.16 2.27 7.45
C GLN A 91 -12.70 2.15 7.90
N SER A 92 -11.74 2.63 7.12
CA SER A 92 -10.33 2.54 7.48
C SER A 92 -9.92 3.63 8.50
N PRO A 93 -9.16 3.31 9.56
CA PRO A 93 -8.77 4.29 10.60
C PRO A 93 -8.02 5.52 10.07
N TYR A 94 -7.34 5.35 8.94
CA TYR A 94 -6.51 6.39 8.33
C TYR A 94 -7.27 7.25 7.31
N TYR A 95 -8.53 6.94 7.00
CA TYR A 95 -9.33 7.67 6.00
C TYR A 95 -9.42 9.18 6.26
N ARG A 96 -9.54 9.59 7.53
CA ARG A 96 -9.61 11.02 7.90
C ARG A 96 -8.25 11.72 7.84
N ARG A 97 -7.16 10.99 8.01
CA ARG A 97 -5.78 11.52 8.03
C ARG A 97 -5.18 11.59 6.64
N MET A 98 -5.59 10.66 5.77
CA MET A 98 -5.10 10.53 4.41
C MET A 98 -5.63 11.68 3.55
N LYS A 99 -4.70 12.45 2.98
CA LYS A 99 -4.97 13.45 1.95
C LYS A 99 -4.80 12.73 0.61
N GLY A 100 -5.93 12.30 0.06
CA GLY A 100 -5.97 11.68 -1.26
C GLY A 100 -6.07 12.75 -2.33
N ASP A 101 -5.37 12.54 -3.44
CA ASP A 101 -5.46 13.39 -4.63
C ASP A 101 -6.59 12.92 -5.57
N VAL A 102 -7.01 11.67 -5.41
CA VAL A 102 -8.07 11.05 -6.21
C VAL A 102 -9.21 10.63 -5.29
N THR A 103 -10.43 10.82 -5.75
CA THR A 103 -11.65 10.37 -5.07
C THR A 103 -12.47 9.51 -6.00
N PHE A 104 -12.78 8.30 -5.57
CA PHE A 104 -13.60 7.35 -6.31
C PHE A 104 -14.99 7.26 -5.70
N THR A 105 -16.00 7.03 -6.53
CA THR A 105 -17.38 6.84 -6.09
C THR A 105 -17.59 5.47 -5.43
N SER A 106 -16.75 4.47 -5.75
CA SER A 106 -16.84 3.11 -5.22
C SER A 106 -15.47 2.43 -5.18
N GLU A 107 -15.34 1.41 -4.31
CA GLU A 107 -14.14 0.56 -4.22
C GLU A 107 -13.85 -0.20 -5.52
N THR A 108 -14.91 -0.62 -6.22
CA THR A 108 -14.81 -1.35 -7.49
C THR A 108 -14.11 -0.52 -8.56
N ASP A 109 -14.35 0.79 -8.58
CA ASP A 109 -13.73 1.71 -9.53
C ASP A 109 -12.25 1.94 -9.19
N ALA A 110 -11.93 2.09 -7.90
CA ALA A 110 -10.54 2.16 -7.44
C ALA A 110 -9.75 0.90 -7.81
N LEU A 111 -10.33 -0.29 -7.65
CA LEU A 111 -9.71 -1.56 -8.04
C LEU A 111 -9.50 -1.66 -9.55
N LYS A 112 -10.48 -1.23 -10.37
CA LYS A 112 -10.34 -1.17 -11.84
C LYS A 112 -9.24 -0.21 -12.28
N ALA A 113 -9.09 0.91 -11.58
CA ALA A 113 -8.00 1.86 -11.78
C ALA A 113 -6.63 1.35 -11.28
N GLY A 114 -6.57 0.13 -10.72
CA GLY A 114 -5.34 -0.50 -10.25
C GLY A 114 -4.93 -0.08 -8.83
N PHE A 115 -5.79 0.60 -8.09
CA PHE A 115 -5.53 0.95 -6.70
C PHE A 115 -5.76 -0.26 -5.79
N ARG A 116 -4.97 -0.37 -4.74
CA ARG A 116 -5.03 -1.45 -3.76
C ARG A 116 -5.58 -0.95 -2.43
N MET A 117 -6.39 -1.77 -1.76
CA MET A 117 -6.95 -1.41 -0.47
C MET A 117 -5.85 -1.25 0.58
N TRP A 118 -5.98 -0.23 1.43
CA TRP A 118 -5.11 -0.08 2.59
C TRP A 118 -5.26 -1.25 3.55
N THR A 119 -4.13 -1.83 3.98
CA THR A 119 -4.06 -2.90 4.98
C THR A 119 -3.15 -2.48 6.13
N THR A 120 -3.55 -2.77 7.37
CA THR A 120 -2.64 -2.63 8.51
C THR A 120 -1.64 -3.77 8.44
N LYS A 121 -0.33 -3.48 8.44
CA LYS A 121 0.65 -4.55 8.65
C LYS A 121 0.43 -5.13 10.06
N ALA A 122 -0.05 -6.35 10.14
CA ALA A 122 -0.15 -7.05 11.43
C ALA A 122 1.26 -7.13 12.03
N ARG A 123 1.45 -6.62 13.25
CA ARG A 123 2.68 -6.83 14.00
C ARG A 123 2.78 -8.31 14.32
N VAL A 124 3.66 -9.03 13.63
CA VAL A 124 4.06 -10.38 14.03
C VAL A 124 4.79 -10.22 15.35
N LYS A 125 4.16 -10.67 16.45
CA LYS A 125 4.82 -10.80 17.74
C LYS A 125 5.73 -12.02 17.64
N VAL A 126 7.03 -11.78 17.59
CA VAL A 126 8.08 -12.81 17.70
C VAL A 126 8.28 -13.11 19.19
#